data_AF-A0A820RGR7-F1
#
_entry.id   AF-A0A820RGR7-F1
#
_cell.length_a   1.000
_cell.length_b   1.000
_cell.length_c   1.000
_cell.angle_alpha   90.00
_cell.angle_beta   90.00
_cell.angle_gamma   90.00
#
_symmetry.space_group_name_H-M   'P 1'
#
loop_
_entity.id
_entity.type
_entity.pdbx_description
1 polymer ?
#
loop_
_entity_poly.entity_id
_entity_poly.type
_entity_poly.pdbx_seq_one_letter_code
_entity_poly.pdbx_strand_id
1 'polypeptide(L)'
;TIVSVSLNDSSSSSMVTLDSGYDFYSSPTISPDGRYLVWISWNHPNMPWDQTDLWIGEFNNEANSSLINKKKLFAKEDVSILQPKWSPNGKFLYFIHDQNGWWNLYRTTSDGQTIEHMHDEQADFGGPGWMFGYSYYDFDSNGN
;
A
#
# COMPACT_ATOMS: atom_id res chain seq x y z
N THR A 1 2.90 -4.01 12.81
CA THR A 1 2.58 -5.39 12.38
C THR A 1 1.31 -5.38 11.57
N ILE A 2 1.25 -6.20 10.51
CA ILE A 2 0.01 -6.51 9.79
C ILE A 2 -0.45 -7.91 10.21
N VAL A 3 -1.74 -8.07 10.50
CA VAL A 3 -2.35 -9.35 10.91
C VAL A 3 -3.62 -9.63 10.11
N SER A 4 -3.95 -10.91 9.95
CA SER A 4 -5.26 -11.37 9.46
C SER A 4 -6.05 -11.98 10.61
N VAL A 5 -7.37 -11.83 10.54
CA VAL A 5 -8.33 -12.38 11.51
C VAL A 5 -9.44 -13.07 10.76
N SER A 6 -9.73 -14.33 11.09
CA SER A 6 -10.87 -15.05 10.53
C SER A 6 -12.18 -14.51 11.12
N LEU A 7 -13.15 -14.21 10.26
CA LEU A 7 -14.50 -13.76 10.66
C LEU A 7 -15.48 -14.92 10.87
N ASN A 8 -15.08 -16.15 10.51
CA ASN A 8 -16.00 -17.30 10.43
C ASN A 8 -16.06 -18.15 11.71
N ASP A 9 -15.26 -17.84 12.74
CA ASP A 9 -15.20 -18.64 13.96
C ASP A 9 -15.46 -17.80 15.22
N SER A 10 -16.68 -17.94 15.76
CA SER A 10 -17.11 -17.27 17.00
C SER A 10 -16.47 -17.83 18.27
N SER A 11 -15.67 -18.90 18.18
CA SER A 11 -15.15 -19.63 19.35
C SER A 11 -13.63 -19.55 19.52
N SER A 12 -12.89 -19.16 18.49
CA SER A 12 -11.47 -18.83 18.58
C SER A 12 -11.06 -18.03 17.34
N SER A 13 -10.99 -16.71 17.44
CA SER A 13 -10.39 -15.86 16.42
C SER A 13 -8.89 -16.15 16.34
N SER A 14 -8.48 -17.06 15.44
CA SER A 14 -7.07 -17.31 15.15
C SER A 14 -6.49 -16.09 14.42
N MET A 15 -5.68 -15.30 15.13
CA MET A 15 -4.93 -14.19 14.54
C MET A 15 -3.64 -14.72 13.92
N VAL A 16 -3.37 -14.36 12.67
CA VAL A 16 -2.12 -14.73 11.97
C VAL A 16 -1.36 -13.46 11.62
N THR A 17 -0.08 -13.39 12.02
CA THR A 17 0.80 -12.29 11.62
C THR A 17 1.24 -12.45 10.16
N LEU A 18 0.93 -11.45 9.32
CA LEU A 18 1.32 -11.40 7.91
C LEU A 18 2.69 -10.72 7.71
N ASP A 19 2.93 -9.65 8.46
CA ASP A 19 4.21 -8.93 8.43
C ASP A 19 4.52 -8.22 9.76
N SER A 20 5.80 -8.18 10.13
CA SER A 20 6.33 -7.55 11.35
C SER A 20 7.80 -7.16 11.16
N GLY A 21 8.29 -6.24 11.97
CA GLY A 21 9.70 -5.83 12.00
C GLY A 21 9.94 -4.36 11.71
N TYR A 22 8.95 -3.65 11.17
CA TYR A 22 8.95 -2.19 11.09
C TYR A 22 8.28 -1.56 12.32
N ASP A 23 8.67 -0.34 12.67
CA ASP A 23 8.05 0.41 13.76
C ASP A 23 6.59 0.74 13.43
N PHE A 24 6.33 1.08 12.16
CA PHE A 24 5.02 1.55 11.72
C PHE A 24 4.56 0.89 10.43
N TYR A 25 3.24 0.74 10.34
CA TYR A 25 2.53 0.14 9.22
C TYR A 25 1.23 0.89 8.98
N SER A 26 0.85 1.08 7.73
CA SER A 26 -0.43 1.70 7.38
C SER A 26 -0.96 1.23 6.02
N SER A 27 -2.21 1.63 5.74
CA SER A 27 -2.85 1.51 4.43
C SER A 27 -2.80 0.10 3.80
N PRO A 28 -3.11 -0.99 4.53
CA PRO A 28 -3.20 -2.30 3.91
C PRO A 28 -4.35 -2.33 2.89
N THR A 29 -4.08 -2.76 1.65
CA THR A 29 -5.13 -2.98 0.64
C THR A 29 -4.91 -4.29 -0.11
N ILE A 30 -5.99 -5.03 -0.29
CA ILE A 30 -6.01 -6.31 -1.01
C ILE A 30 -6.33 -6.04 -2.48
N SER A 31 -5.73 -6.78 -3.41
CA SER A 31 -6.09 -6.71 -4.82
C SER A 31 -7.51 -7.24 -5.07
N PRO A 32 -8.23 -6.78 -6.11
CA PRO A 32 -9.61 -7.22 -6.36
C PRO A 32 -9.77 -8.73 -6.54
N ASP A 33 -8.74 -9.41 -7.03
CA ASP A 33 -8.69 -10.86 -7.20
C ASP A 33 -8.26 -11.61 -5.92
N GLY A 34 -7.97 -10.91 -4.82
CA GLY A 34 -7.56 -11.48 -3.55
C GLY A 34 -6.14 -12.03 -3.51
N ARG A 35 -5.33 -11.88 -4.58
CA ARG A 35 -4.00 -12.49 -4.66
C ARG A 35 -2.91 -11.72 -3.94
N TYR A 36 -3.01 -10.40 -3.87
CA TYR A 36 -1.97 -9.55 -3.34
C TYR A 36 -2.47 -8.71 -2.16
N LEU A 37 -1.61 -8.55 -1.16
CA LEU A 37 -1.70 -7.49 -0.17
C LEU A 37 -0.59 -6.47 -0.44
N VAL A 38 -0.94 -5.20 -0.43
CA VAL A 38 0.05 -4.11 -0.38
C VAL A 38 -0.14 -3.30 0.89
N TRP A 39 0.92 -2.70 1.39
CA TRP A 39 0.90 -1.87 2.59
C TRP A 39 2.05 -0.87 2.57
N ILE A 40 1.94 0.16 3.42
CA ILE A 40 3.01 1.13 3.67
C ILE A 40 3.70 0.79 4.99
N SER A 41 5.02 0.94 5.05
CA SER A 41 5.79 0.82 6.30
C SER A 41 6.90 1.86 6.39
N TRP A 42 7.28 2.23 7.62
CA TRP A 42 8.45 3.07 7.87
C TRP A 42 9.01 2.81 9.28
N ASN A 43 10.21 3.32 9.54
CA ASN A 43 10.90 3.23 10.83
C ASN A 43 11.29 4.61 11.32
N HIS A 44 11.42 4.76 12.63
CA HIS A 44 12.14 5.90 13.18
C HIS A 44 13.57 5.98 12.62
N PRO A 45 14.13 7.19 12.48
CA PRO A 45 13.58 8.48 12.88
C PRO A 45 12.58 9.09 11.90
N ASN A 46 12.33 8.45 10.76
CA ASN A 46 11.48 8.99 9.71
C ASN A 46 10.01 9.06 10.17
N MET A 47 9.36 10.16 9.85
CA MET A 47 7.90 10.29 9.88
C MET A 47 7.31 9.86 8.53
N PRO A 48 5.99 9.60 8.43
CA PRO A 48 5.40 9.13 7.18
C PRO A 48 5.48 10.15 6.03
N TRP A 49 5.76 11.43 6.30
CA TRP A 49 6.03 12.45 5.30
C TRP A 49 7.53 12.64 4.99
N ASP A 50 8.43 11.97 5.71
CA ASP A 50 9.87 12.01 5.41
C ASP A 50 10.25 10.88 4.45
N GLN A 51 9.91 9.64 4.81
CA GLN A 51 10.22 8.47 4.00
C GLN A 51 9.34 7.28 4.39
N THR A 52 8.78 6.60 3.38
CA THR A 52 8.05 5.34 3.57
C THR A 52 8.35 4.35 2.45
N ASP A 53 8.16 3.07 2.73
CA ASP A 53 8.26 2.00 1.73
C ASP A 53 6.87 1.45 1.37
N LEU A 54 6.63 1.25 0.07
CA LEU A 54 5.47 0.54 -0.45
C LEU A 54 5.83 -0.93 -0.66
N TRP A 55 5.13 -1.80 0.05
CA TRP A 55 5.32 -3.24 -0.01
C TRP A 55 4.21 -3.94 -0.77
N ILE A 56 4.55 -5.10 -1.31
CA ILE A 56 3.61 -6.10 -1.83
C ILE A 56 3.96 -7.47 -1.28
N GLY A 57 2.96 -8.29 -1.00
CA GLY A 57 3.07 -9.70 -0.68
C GLY A 57 1.93 -10.48 -1.33
N GLU A 58 2.20 -11.72 -1.72
CA GLU A 58 1.22 -12.62 -2.32
C GLU A 58 0.60 -13.50 -1.24
N PHE A 59 -0.72 -13.64 -1.23
CA PHE A 59 -1.38 -14.57 -0.33
C PHE A 59 -1.04 -16.01 -0.73
N ASN A 60 -0.59 -16.79 0.24
CA ASN A 60 -0.47 -18.22 0.05
C ASN A 60 -1.89 -18.82 -0.02
N ASN A 61 -2.20 -19.51 -1.11
CA ASN A 61 -3.49 -20.17 -1.34
C ASN A 61 -3.70 -21.40 -0.43
N GLU A 62 -2.69 -21.82 0.32
CA GLU A 62 -2.80 -22.86 1.35
C GLU A 62 -3.46 -22.30 2.62
N ALA A 63 -4.05 -23.17 3.44
CA ALA A 63 -4.95 -22.88 4.57
C ALA A 63 -4.40 -22.02 5.72
N ASN A 64 -3.21 -21.42 5.56
CA ASN A 64 -2.44 -20.78 6.61
C ASN A 64 -2.53 -19.24 6.57
N SER A 65 -3.23 -18.67 5.57
CA SER A 65 -3.45 -17.22 5.42
C SER A 65 -2.17 -16.41 5.64
N SER A 66 -1.05 -16.84 5.06
CA SER A 66 0.26 -16.19 5.16
C SER A 66 0.62 -15.46 3.87
N LEU A 67 1.64 -14.60 3.93
CA LEU A 67 2.19 -13.91 2.76
C LEU A 67 3.51 -14.56 2.32
N ILE A 68 3.63 -14.79 1.02
CA ILE A 68 4.84 -15.21 0.32
C ILE A 68 5.32 -14.09 -0.63
N ASN A 69 6.52 -14.23 -1.17
CA ASN A 69 7.08 -13.33 -2.19
C ASN A 69 7.04 -11.83 -1.80
N LYS A 70 7.18 -11.53 -0.50
CA LYS A 70 7.16 -10.16 0.02
C LYS A 70 8.34 -9.36 -0.54
N LYS A 71 8.05 -8.19 -1.13
CA LYS A 71 9.08 -7.28 -1.65
C LYS A 71 8.63 -5.83 -1.52
N LYS A 72 9.59 -4.91 -1.48
CA LYS A 72 9.34 -3.48 -1.67
C LYS A 72 9.03 -3.26 -3.16
N LEU A 73 7.82 -2.80 -3.46
CA LEU A 73 7.40 -2.41 -4.80
C LEU A 73 7.99 -1.04 -5.17
N PHE A 74 8.04 -0.13 -4.20
CA PHE A 74 8.74 1.13 -4.31
C PHE A 74 9.32 1.54 -2.96
N ALA A 75 10.58 1.96 -2.97
CA ALA A 75 11.31 2.37 -1.79
C ALA A 75 12.46 3.27 -2.23
N LYS A 76 12.45 4.51 -1.75
CA LYS A 76 13.46 5.51 -2.09
C LYS A 76 13.72 6.40 -0.89
N GLU A 77 14.99 6.79 -0.72
CA GLU A 77 15.37 7.77 0.29
C GLU A 77 14.66 9.10 0.05
N ASP A 78 14.26 9.76 1.13
CA ASP A 78 13.60 11.07 1.13
C ASP A 78 12.33 11.13 0.25
N VAL A 79 11.58 10.01 0.17
CA VAL A 79 10.30 9.96 -0.54
C VAL A 79 9.20 9.39 0.36
N SER A 80 8.14 10.17 0.53
CA SER A 80 6.90 9.76 1.17
C SER A 80 5.97 9.11 0.14
N ILE A 81 5.44 7.94 0.48
CA ILE A 81 4.48 7.19 -0.31
C ILE A 81 3.21 7.03 0.53
N LEU A 82 2.06 7.33 -0.06
CA LEU A 82 0.79 7.22 0.64
C LEU A 82 -0.32 6.71 -0.28
N GLN A 83 -1.37 6.20 0.39
CA GLN A 83 -2.62 5.78 -0.23
C GLN A 83 -2.45 4.86 -1.45
N PRO A 84 -1.87 3.66 -1.28
CA PRO A 84 -1.97 2.63 -2.31
C PRO A 84 -3.43 2.19 -2.49
N LYS A 85 -3.92 2.16 -3.73
CA LYS A 85 -5.23 1.60 -4.10
C LYS A 85 -5.13 0.83 -5.42
N TRP A 86 -5.70 -0.37 -5.45
CA TRP A 86 -5.83 -1.12 -6.69
C TRP A 86 -6.94 -0.54 -7.55
N SER A 87 -6.68 -0.43 -8.85
CA SER A 87 -7.73 -0.22 -9.84
C SER A 87 -8.81 -1.29 -9.74
N PRO A 88 -10.08 -0.99 -10.07
CA PRO A 88 -11.17 -1.97 -9.95
C PRO A 88 -10.97 -3.23 -10.79
N ASN A 89 -10.26 -3.12 -11.91
CA ASN A 89 -9.90 -4.26 -12.76
C ASN A 89 -8.67 -5.04 -12.27
N GLY A 90 -8.01 -4.59 -11.19
CA GLY A 90 -6.85 -5.22 -10.58
C GLY A 90 -5.55 -5.14 -11.38
N LYS A 91 -5.53 -4.46 -12.54
CA LYS A 91 -4.36 -4.41 -13.42
C LYS A 91 -3.26 -3.50 -12.89
N PHE A 92 -3.66 -2.38 -12.29
CA PHE A 92 -2.75 -1.36 -11.79
C PHE A 92 -2.97 -1.08 -10.32
N LEU A 93 -1.87 -0.82 -9.61
CA LEU A 93 -1.84 -0.22 -8.29
C LEU A 93 -1.51 1.26 -8.45
N TYR A 94 -2.39 2.13 -7.95
CA TYR A 94 -2.19 3.56 -7.86
C TYR A 94 -1.67 3.92 -6.48
N PHE A 95 -0.87 4.96 -6.39
CA PHE A 95 -0.33 5.49 -5.13
C PHE A 95 0.16 6.92 -5.35
N ILE A 96 0.31 7.67 -4.25
CA ILE A 96 0.86 9.02 -4.28
C ILE A 96 2.29 8.97 -3.76
N HIS A 97 3.20 9.68 -4.40
CA HIS A 97 4.51 9.98 -3.81
C HIS A 97 5.03 11.37 -4.20
N ASP A 98 6.03 11.86 -3.47
CA ASP A 98 6.52 13.25 -3.54
C ASP A 98 7.94 13.38 -4.15
N GLN A 99 8.36 12.41 -4.95
CA GLN A 99 9.74 12.36 -5.47
C GLN A 99 10.13 13.61 -6.27
N ASN A 100 9.17 14.26 -6.93
CA ASN A 100 9.39 15.48 -7.72
C ASN A 100 9.16 16.78 -6.91
N GLY A 101 9.05 16.68 -5.58
CA GLY A 101 8.80 17.80 -4.67
C GLY A 101 7.33 18.14 -4.44
N TRP A 102 6.41 17.42 -5.07
CA TRP A 102 4.97 17.57 -4.94
C TRP A 102 4.31 16.20 -4.78
N TRP A 103 3.33 16.05 -3.89
CA TRP A 103 2.60 14.79 -3.82
C TRP A 103 1.76 14.60 -5.09
N ASN A 104 2.16 13.70 -5.98
CA ASN A 104 1.49 13.45 -7.25
C ASN A 104 1.02 11.99 -7.37
N LEU A 105 0.09 11.72 -8.29
CA LEU A 105 -0.47 10.39 -8.51
C LEU A 105 0.36 9.59 -9.51
N TYR A 106 0.68 8.36 -9.13
CA TYR A 106 1.42 7.40 -9.93
C TYR A 106 0.69 6.07 -9.98
N ARG A 107 1.06 5.23 -10.96
CA ARG A 107 0.63 3.83 -10.99
C ARG A 107 1.72 2.88 -11.41
N THR A 108 1.56 1.62 -11.04
CA THR A 108 2.42 0.52 -11.45
C THR A 108 1.64 -0.78 -11.56
N THR A 109 2.24 -1.79 -12.19
CA THR A 109 1.78 -3.19 -12.17
C THR A 109 2.27 -3.91 -10.91
N SER A 110 1.71 -5.08 -10.59
CA SER A 110 2.10 -5.85 -9.40
C SER A 110 3.58 -6.29 -9.38
N ASP A 111 4.26 -6.27 -10.54
CA ASP A 111 5.68 -6.51 -10.63
C ASP A 111 6.55 -5.33 -10.17
N GLY A 112 6.02 -4.09 -10.18
CA GLY A 112 6.71 -2.86 -9.82
C GLY A 112 7.75 -2.40 -10.85
N GLN A 113 7.77 -2.97 -12.07
CA GLN A 113 8.85 -2.71 -13.02
C GLN A 113 8.75 -1.34 -13.69
N THR A 114 7.52 -0.85 -13.90
CA THR A 114 7.26 0.45 -14.53
C THR A 114 6.39 1.28 -13.62
N ILE A 115 6.82 2.50 -13.32
CA ILE A 115 6.03 3.48 -12.59
C ILE A 115 5.68 4.61 -13.57
N GLU A 116 4.39 4.82 -13.74
CA GLU A 116 3.83 5.83 -14.64
C GLU A 116 3.32 7.01 -13.82
N HIS A 117 3.72 8.21 -14.18
CA HIS A 117 3.22 9.45 -13.61
C HIS A 117 1.90 9.81 -14.28
N MET A 118 0.81 9.84 -13.51
CA MET A 118 -0.53 10.02 -14.07
C MET A 118 -0.85 11.49 -14.36
N HIS A 119 -0.36 12.37 -13.49
CA HIS A 119 -0.61 13.80 -13.57
C HIS A 119 0.58 14.55 -12.98
N ASP A 120 1.42 15.11 -13.84
CA ASP A 120 2.58 15.91 -13.46
C ASP A 120 2.17 17.36 -13.30
N GLU A 121 2.02 17.78 -12.05
CA GLU A 121 1.65 19.15 -11.70
C GLU A 121 2.41 19.59 -10.45
N GLN A 122 2.82 20.86 -10.44
CA GLN A 122 3.44 21.52 -9.29
C GLN A 122 2.39 21.88 -8.24
N ALA A 123 1.69 20.86 -7.74
CA ALA A 123 0.65 20.94 -6.73
C ALA A 123 0.55 19.63 -5.94
N ASP A 124 0.12 19.73 -4.69
CA ASP A 124 -0.05 18.57 -3.82
C ASP A 124 -1.43 17.92 -3.97
N PHE A 125 -1.43 16.63 -4.29
CA PHE A 125 -2.58 15.73 -4.31
C PHE A 125 -2.53 14.74 -3.14
N GLY A 126 -1.76 15.09 -2.10
CA GLY A 126 -1.57 14.32 -0.89
C GLY A 126 -1.27 15.26 0.27
N GLY A 127 -0.77 14.70 1.37
CA GLY A 127 -0.38 15.51 2.51
C GLY A 127 0.18 14.67 3.63
N PRO A 128 0.62 15.33 4.72
CA PRO A 128 1.25 14.64 5.83
C PRO A 128 0.28 13.66 6.49
N GLY A 129 0.71 12.41 6.62
CA GLY A 129 -0.07 11.31 7.21
C GLY A 129 -0.22 11.38 8.73
N TRP A 130 -0.74 12.49 9.28
CA TRP A 130 -1.00 12.68 10.71
C TRP A 130 -2.06 11.72 11.26
N MET A 131 -3.03 11.34 10.42
CA MET A 131 -4.08 10.38 10.75
C MET A 131 -4.17 9.31 9.67
N PHE A 132 -4.46 8.08 10.08
CA PHE A 132 -4.68 6.98 9.15
C PHE A 132 -6.05 7.10 8.48
N GLY A 133 -6.14 6.63 7.23
CA GLY A 133 -7.40 6.53 6.49
C GLY A 133 -7.80 7.77 5.70
N TYR A 134 -6.95 8.80 5.61
CA TYR A 134 -7.17 9.88 4.64
C TYR A 134 -7.23 9.32 3.22
N SER A 135 -8.14 9.90 2.42
CA SER A 135 -8.31 9.55 1.01
C SER A 135 -8.29 10.84 0.18
N TYR A 136 -7.26 11.01 -0.64
CA TYR A 136 -7.04 12.14 -1.53
C TYR A 136 -7.56 11.87 -2.95
N TYR A 137 -7.59 10.60 -3.37
CA TYR A 137 -8.21 10.17 -4.64
C TYR A 137 -9.09 8.92 -4.47
N ASP A 138 -9.97 8.69 -5.43
CA ASP A 138 -10.67 7.43 -5.58
C ASP A 138 -11.05 7.19 -7.04
N PHE A 139 -11.47 5.96 -7.35
CA PHE A 139 -11.99 5.63 -8.67
C PHE A 139 -13.48 6.01 -8.78
N ASP A 140 -13.88 6.53 -9.93
CA ASP A 140 -15.29 6.74 -10.22
C ASP A 140 -16.04 5.41 -10.46
N SER A 141 -17.36 5.48 -10.70
CA SER A 141 -18.17 4.29 -10.98
C SER A 141 -17.77 3.54 -12.25
N ASN A 142 -17.00 4.17 -13.13
CA ASN A 142 -16.48 3.60 -14.37
C ASN A 142 -15.07 3.02 -14.18
N GLY A 143 -14.46 3.20 -13.01
CA GLY A 143 -13.12 2.76 -12.69
C GLY A 143 -12.00 3.64 -13.24
N ASN A 144 -12.30 4.90 -13.53
CA ASN A 144 -11.32 5.92 -13.93
C ASN A 144 -10.73 6.63 -12.71
#